data_AF-A0A965HG22-F1
#
_entry.id   AF-A0A965HG22-F1
#
_cell.length_a   1.000
_cell.length_b   1.000
_cell.length_c   1.000
_cell.angle_alpha   90.00
_cell.angle_beta   90.00
_cell.angle_gamma   90.00
#
_symmetry.space_group_name_H-M   'P 1'
#
loop_
_entity.id
_entity.type
_entity.pdbx_description
1 polymer ?
#
loop_
_entity_poly.entity_id
_entity_poly.type
_entity_poly.pdbx_seq_one_letter_code
_entity_poly.pdbx_strand_id
1 'polypeptide(L)'
;MKIVEAKDKKDAKYWVGLFSAEGETLRERTLERLIHRGILKKEEKKFLWVIPGRRYPMVKDQEEQEVRKRIRSVIVDGEVPGPRDVVLVSLASACQLLRSVFSDADLLKHSSRVAEVSKMDLIGRAVSKSVAEVQETVMRAVLYSV
;
A
#
# COMPACT_ATOMS: atom_id res chain seq x y z
N MET A 1 1.74 -7.99 22.24
CA MET A 1 1.32 -7.29 20.99
C MET A 1 0.44 -6.13 21.42
N LYS A 2 0.80 -4.88 21.11
CA LYS A 2 0.16 -3.65 21.65
C LYS A 2 -1.38 -3.65 21.59
N ILE A 3 -1.96 -4.28 20.55
CA ILE A 3 -3.41 -4.45 20.41
C ILE A 3 -4.03 -5.36 21.49
N VAL A 4 -3.36 -6.46 21.82
CA VAL A 4 -3.82 -7.46 22.82
C VAL A 4 -3.68 -6.92 24.25
N GLU A 5 -2.72 -6.03 24.48
CA GLU A 5 -2.45 -5.40 25.78
C GLU A 5 -3.34 -4.18 26.05
N ALA A 6 -4.14 -3.74 25.08
CA ALA A 6 -4.98 -2.56 25.20
C ALA A 6 -6.12 -2.79 26.21
N LYS A 7 -6.20 -1.92 27.23
CA LYS A 7 -7.26 -1.99 28.25
C LYS A 7 -8.64 -1.60 27.72
N ASP A 8 -8.68 -0.70 26.74
CA ASP A 8 -9.93 -0.20 26.15
C ASP A 8 -10.01 -0.55 24.66
N LYS A 9 -11.24 -0.71 24.16
CA LYS A 9 -11.50 -0.82 22.73
C LYS A 9 -11.09 0.49 22.04
N LYS A 10 -10.18 0.40 21.07
CA LYS A 10 -9.78 1.52 20.21
C LYS A 10 -10.21 1.23 18.77
N ASP A 11 -10.52 2.28 18.02
CA ASP A 11 -10.90 2.17 16.62
C ASP A 11 -9.69 1.95 15.70
N ALA A 12 -9.94 1.65 14.43
CA ALA A 12 -8.87 1.43 13.44
C ALA A 12 -7.98 2.68 13.29
N LYS A 13 -8.56 3.88 13.39
CA LYS A 13 -7.85 5.15 13.25
C LYS A 13 -6.77 5.32 14.31
N TYR A 14 -7.10 5.05 15.56
CA TYR A 14 -6.13 5.06 16.66
C TYR A 14 -4.96 4.12 16.39
N TRP A 15 -5.24 2.87 16.00
CA TRP A 15 -4.20 1.89 15.75
C TRP A 15 -3.33 2.24 14.55
N VAL A 16 -3.92 2.68 13.44
CA VAL A 16 -3.18 3.16 12.26
C VAL A 16 -2.28 4.34 12.64
N GLY A 17 -2.78 5.29 13.42
CA GLY A 17 -2.00 6.43 13.90
C GLY A 17 -0.88 6.03 14.86
N LEU A 18 -1.11 5.03 15.72
CA LEU A 18 -0.08 4.53 16.63
C LEU A 18 1.04 3.80 15.88
N PHE A 19 0.69 2.94 14.92
CA PHE A 19 1.66 2.16 14.16
C PHE A 19 2.38 2.95 13.06
N SER A 20 1.83 4.09 12.61
CA SER A 20 2.53 4.94 11.65
C SER A 20 3.86 5.46 12.19
N ALA A 21 3.97 5.66 13.50
CA ALA A 21 5.23 6.01 14.17
C ALA A 21 6.31 4.92 14.06
N GLU A 22 5.92 3.67 13.81
CA GLU A 22 6.82 2.53 13.59
C GLU A 22 7.03 2.25 12.08
N GLY A 23 6.64 3.18 11.21
CA GLY A 23 6.61 2.99 9.76
C GLY A 23 7.94 2.56 9.16
N GLU A 24 9.05 3.15 9.60
CA GLU A 24 10.40 2.78 9.12
C GLU A 24 10.76 1.35 9.53
N THR A 25 10.55 0.98 10.79
CA THR A 25 10.78 -0.39 11.27
C THR A 25 9.92 -1.41 10.51
N LEU A 26 8.65 -1.08 10.25
CA LEU A 26 7.75 -1.93 9.45
C LEU A 26 8.22 -2.07 8.01
N ARG A 27 8.73 -0.99 7.41
CA ARG A 27 9.32 -0.99 6.07
C ARG A 27 10.55 -1.89 6.02
N GLU A 28 11.49 -1.74 6.95
CA GLU A 28 12.71 -2.56 7.01
C GLU A 28 12.38 -4.04 7.15
N ARG A 29 11.51 -4.41 8.10
CA ARG A 29 11.06 -5.79 8.27
C ARG A 29 10.35 -6.35 7.03
N THR A 30 9.61 -5.50 6.31
CA THR A 30 8.95 -5.91 5.06
C THR A 30 9.98 -6.18 3.96
N LEU A 31 10.98 -5.31 3.80
CA LEU A 31 12.09 -5.50 2.85
C LEU A 31 12.89 -6.77 3.16
N GLU A 32 13.23 -7.01 4.43
CA GLU A 32 13.91 -8.23 4.86
C GLU A 32 13.11 -9.49 4.53
N ARG A 33 11.79 -9.48 4.76
CA ARG A 33 10.93 -10.61 4.40
C ARG A 33 10.89 -10.85 2.88
N LEU A 34 10.86 -9.79 2.08
CA LEU A 34 10.88 -9.89 0.62
C LEU A 34 12.24 -10.42 0.10
N ILE A 35 13.34 -10.03 0.75
CA ILE A 35 14.68 -10.57 0.45
C ILE A 35 14.74 -12.05 0.82
N HIS A 36 14.29 -12.41 2.02
CA HIS A 36 14.29 -13.80 2.48
C HIS A 36 13.45 -14.72 1.59
N ARG A 37 12.36 -14.20 1.03
CA ARG A 37 11.52 -14.91 0.05
C ARG A 37 12.12 -14.95 -1.36
N GLY A 38 13.29 -14.35 -1.60
CA GLY A 38 13.92 -14.30 -2.92
C GLY A 38 13.16 -13.45 -3.93
N ILE A 39 12.35 -12.48 -3.48
CA ILE A 39 11.62 -11.54 -4.33
C ILE A 39 12.49 -10.32 -4.65
N LEU A 40 13.16 -9.79 -3.62
CA LEU A 40 14.11 -8.68 -3.75
C LEU A 40 15.54 -9.14 -3.47
N LYS A 41 16.54 -8.43 -4.00
CA LYS A 41 17.95 -8.52 -3.57
C LYS A 41 18.33 -7.25 -2.84
N LYS A 42 19.24 -7.32 -1.88
CA LYS A 42 19.87 -6.14 -1.28
C LYS A 42 21.16 -5.84 -2.03
N GLU A 43 21.27 -4.64 -2.60
CA GLU A 43 22.50 -4.13 -3.20
C GLU A 43 23.05 -2.97 -2.35
N GLU A 44 24.27 -3.13 -1.85
CA GLU A 44 25.02 -2.06 -1.22
C GLU A 44 25.95 -1.42 -2.26
N LYS A 45 25.52 -0.29 -2.84
CA LYS A 45 26.41 0.49 -3.70
C LYS A 45 27.45 1.20 -2.82
N LYS A 46 28.66 0.65 -2.76
CA LYS A 46 29.85 1.40 -2.35
C LYS A 46 30.36 2.18 -3.57
N PHE A 47 29.77 3.35 -3.84
CA PHE A 47 30.41 4.34 -4.72
C PHE A 47 30.92 5.50 -3.86
N LEU A 48 32.17 5.84 -4.12
CA LEU A 48 32.95 6.89 -3.47
C LEU A 48 32.15 8.19 -3.31
N TRP A 49 32.01 8.60 -2.04
CA TRP A 49 31.93 9.98 -1.53
C TRP A 49 30.70 10.90 -1.72
N VAL A 50 29.51 10.50 -2.20
CA VAL A 50 28.32 11.39 -2.02
C VAL A 50 26.95 10.75 -1.74
N ILE A 51 26.64 9.49 -2.09
CA ILE A 51 25.30 8.92 -1.73
C ILE A 51 25.36 7.40 -1.46
N PRO A 52 25.32 6.95 -0.19
CA PRO A 52 25.15 5.53 0.13
C PRO A 52 23.68 5.12 -0.01
N GLY A 53 23.23 4.87 -1.24
CA GLY A 53 21.88 4.37 -1.49
C GLY A 53 21.82 2.84 -1.42
N ARG A 54 21.27 2.28 -0.33
CA ARG A 54 20.82 0.87 -0.31
C ARG A 54 19.75 0.70 -1.39
N ARG A 55 19.95 -0.22 -2.34
CA ARG A 55 18.97 -0.53 -3.40
C ARG A 55 18.39 -1.92 -3.18
N TYR A 56 17.13 -2.07 -3.57
CA TYR A 56 16.39 -3.33 -3.43
C TYR A 56 15.77 -3.76 -4.77
N PRO A 57 16.58 -4.11 -5.79
CA PRO A 57 16.03 -4.55 -7.07
C PRO A 57 15.28 -5.88 -6.94
N MET A 58 14.28 -6.08 -7.81
CA MET A 58 13.60 -7.36 -7.95
C MET A 58 14.54 -8.43 -8.50
N VAL A 59 14.45 -9.64 -7.96
CA VAL A 59 15.16 -10.82 -8.46
C VAL A 59 14.55 -11.27 -9.79
N LYS A 60 13.22 -11.33 -9.83
CA LYS A 60 12.34 -11.58 -10.98
C LYS A 60 11.07 -10.78 -10.76
N ASP A 61 10.39 -10.39 -11.82
CA ASP A 61 9.18 -9.57 -11.75
C ASP A 61 7.88 -10.39 -11.66
N GLN A 62 7.95 -11.73 -11.73
CA GLN A 62 6.79 -12.63 -11.76
C GLN A 62 5.75 -12.35 -10.67
N GLU A 63 6.19 -12.22 -9.41
CA GLU A 63 5.29 -11.96 -8.28
C GLU A 63 4.58 -10.60 -8.41
N GLU A 64 5.28 -9.57 -8.92
CA GLU A 64 4.69 -8.26 -9.17
C GLU A 64 3.69 -8.32 -10.33
N GLN A 65 4.05 -9.02 -11.42
CA GLN A 65 3.18 -9.18 -12.59
C GLN A 65 1.89 -9.94 -12.24
N GLU A 66 1.96 -11.00 -11.43
CA GLU A 66 0.79 -11.72 -10.96
C GLU A 66 -0.13 -10.83 -10.11
N VAL A 67 0.43 -10.02 -9.21
CA VAL A 67 -0.36 -9.05 -8.43
C VAL A 67 -1.01 -8.01 -9.33
N ARG A 68 -0.26 -7.44 -10.29
CA ARG A 68 -0.79 -6.48 -11.28
C ARG A 68 -1.90 -7.08 -12.11
N LYS A 69 -1.74 -8.33 -12.56
CA LYS A 69 -2.72 -9.06 -13.33
C LYS A 69 -4.00 -9.29 -12.54
N ARG A 70 -3.92 -9.74 -11.29
CA ARG A 70 -5.11 -9.89 -10.42
C ARG A 70 -5.85 -8.57 -10.23
N ILE A 71 -5.11 -7.49 -9.93
CA ILE A 71 -5.71 -6.15 -9.81
C ILE A 71 -6.41 -5.74 -11.12
N ARG A 72 -5.77 -5.96 -12.27
CA ARG A 72 -6.38 -5.70 -13.59
C ARG A 72 -7.65 -6.54 -13.81
N SER A 73 -7.61 -7.83 -13.54
CA SER A 73 -8.76 -8.72 -13.77
C SER A 73 -10.00 -8.31 -12.96
N VAL A 74 -9.81 -7.86 -11.71
CA VAL A 74 -10.90 -7.39 -10.86
C VAL A 74 -11.48 -6.04 -11.32
N ILE A 75 -10.64 -5.13 -11.81
CA ILE A 75 -11.02 -3.74 -12.12
C ILE A 75 -11.46 -3.54 -13.57
N VAL A 76 -10.80 -4.23 -14.51
CA VAL A 76 -11.00 -4.08 -15.96
C VAL A 76 -11.93 -5.18 -16.46
N ASP A 77 -11.61 -6.43 -16.16
CA ASP A 77 -12.34 -7.59 -16.68
C ASP A 77 -13.59 -7.92 -15.83
N GLY A 78 -13.73 -7.29 -14.66
CA GLY A 78 -14.89 -7.40 -13.80
C GLY A 78 -14.97 -8.71 -13.02
N GLU A 79 -13.85 -9.42 -12.86
CA GLU A 79 -13.81 -10.65 -12.08
C GLU A 79 -14.27 -10.43 -10.64
N VAL A 80 -14.88 -11.47 -10.04
CA VAL A 80 -15.35 -11.45 -8.66
C VAL A 80 -14.12 -11.49 -7.73
N PRO A 81 -13.86 -10.43 -6.94
CA PRO A 81 -12.65 -10.37 -6.12
C PRO A 81 -12.74 -11.31 -4.91
N GLY A 82 -11.63 -11.99 -4.62
CA GLY A 82 -11.48 -12.68 -3.34
C GLY A 82 -11.21 -11.68 -2.20
N PRO A 83 -11.36 -12.07 -0.92
CA PRO A 83 -11.16 -11.16 0.22
C PRO A 83 -9.80 -10.43 0.21
N ARG A 84 -8.73 -11.10 -0.23
CA ARG A 84 -7.39 -10.51 -0.32
C ARG A 84 -7.28 -9.46 -1.43
N ASP A 85 -7.97 -9.67 -2.55
CA ASP A 85 -7.96 -8.71 -3.66
C ASP A 85 -8.74 -7.45 -3.29
N VAL A 86 -9.85 -7.60 -2.56
CA VAL A 86 -10.61 -6.46 -2.02
C VAL A 86 -9.74 -5.60 -1.10
N VAL A 87 -9.05 -6.22 -0.13
CA VAL A 87 -8.14 -5.50 0.79
C VAL A 87 -7.02 -4.80 0.01
N LEU A 88 -6.41 -5.50 -0.95
CA LEU A 88 -5.28 -4.98 -1.71
C LEU A 88 -5.69 -3.79 -2.58
N VAL A 89 -6.82 -3.88 -3.29
CA VAL A 89 -7.37 -2.79 -4.09
C VAL A 89 -7.72 -1.59 -3.20
N SER A 90 -8.35 -1.83 -2.05
CA SER A 90 -8.72 -0.77 -1.10
C SER A 90 -7.50 0.00 -0.60
N LEU A 91 -6.46 -0.72 -0.15
CA LEU A 91 -5.21 -0.11 0.31
C LEU A 91 -4.47 0.59 -0.82
N ALA A 92 -4.37 -0.04 -2.00
CA ALA A 92 -3.71 0.57 -3.15
C ALA A 92 -4.43 1.85 -3.61
N SER A 93 -5.76 1.89 -3.53
CA SER A 93 -6.55 3.09 -3.81
C SER A 93 -6.29 4.18 -2.77
N ALA A 94 -6.37 3.86 -1.47
CA ALA A 94 -6.17 4.81 -0.38
C ALA A 94 -4.75 5.41 -0.36
N CYS A 95 -3.74 4.62 -0.76
CA CYS A 95 -2.35 5.04 -0.87
C CYS A 95 -1.98 5.61 -2.25
N GLN A 96 -2.94 5.77 -3.18
CA GLN A 96 -2.71 6.24 -4.56
C GLN A 96 -1.73 5.37 -5.38
N LEU A 97 -1.53 4.11 -4.98
CA LEU A 97 -0.64 3.17 -5.63
C LEU A 97 -1.24 2.54 -6.89
N LEU A 98 -2.55 2.67 -7.14
CA LEU A 98 -3.17 2.16 -8.36
C LEU A 98 -2.60 2.80 -9.64
N ARG A 99 -2.03 4.01 -9.57
CA ARG A 99 -1.29 4.65 -10.67
C ARG A 99 -0.03 3.89 -11.07
N SER A 100 0.49 3.03 -10.21
CA SER A 100 1.58 2.13 -10.59
C SER A 100 1.11 1.04 -11.54
N VAL A 101 -0.18 0.69 -11.54
CA VAL A 101 -0.78 -0.39 -12.35
C VAL A 101 -1.50 0.17 -13.59
N PHE A 102 -2.22 1.27 -13.44
CA PHE A 102 -3.11 1.85 -14.45
C PHE A 102 -2.66 3.24 -14.89
N SER A 103 -2.98 3.59 -16.13
CA SER A 103 -2.89 4.99 -16.57
C SER A 103 -3.97 5.85 -15.89
N ASP A 104 -3.79 7.17 -15.87
CA ASP A 104 -4.81 8.08 -15.32
C ASP A 104 -6.14 7.99 -16.09
N ALA A 105 -6.08 7.76 -17.40
CA ALA A 105 -7.27 7.54 -18.24
C ALA A 105 -8.01 6.26 -17.86
N ASP A 106 -7.29 5.16 -17.58
CA ASP A 106 -7.88 3.91 -17.12
C ASP A 106 -8.51 4.08 -15.73
N LEU A 107 -7.84 4.78 -14.82
CA LEU A 107 -8.40 5.04 -13.48
C LEU A 107 -9.66 5.88 -13.53
N LEU A 108 -9.73 6.87 -14.43
CA LEU A 108 -10.94 7.65 -14.66
C LEU A 108 -12.07 6.77 -15.19
N LYS A 109 -11.77 5.97 -16.22
CA LYS A 109 -12.71 5.03 -16.86
C LYS A 109 -13.26 3.99 -15.88
N HIS A 110 -12.42 3.44 -15.02
CA HIS A 110 -12.76 2.36 -14.08
C HIS A 110 -13.03 2.83 -12.64
N SER A 111 -13.15 4.15 -12.43
CA SER A 111 -13.34 4.76 -11.10
C SER A 111 -14.50 4.18 -10.31
N SER A 112 -15.64 3.91 -10.97
CA SER A 112 -16.81 3.28 -10.37
C SER A 112 -16.50 1.88 -9.82
N ARG A 113 -15.82 1.04 -10.61
CA ARG A 113 -15.44 -0.32 -10.21
C ARG A 113 -14.42 -0.33 -9.08
N VAL A 114 -13.43 0.57 -9.12
CA VAL A 114 -12.47 0.75 -8.02
C VAL A 114 -13.20 1.10 -6.72
N ALA A 115 -14.16 2.03 -6.78
CA ALA A 115 -14.95 2.43 -5.62
C ALA A 115 -15.86 1.30 -5.11
N GLU A 116 -16.46 0.53 -6.00
CA GLU A 116 -17.30 -0.63 -5.67
C GLU A 116 -16.51 -1.70 -4.92
N VAL A 117 -15.38 -2.13 -5.49
CA VAL A 117 -14.50 -3.13 -4.87
C VAL A 117 -13.98 -2.61 -3.53
N SER A 118 -13.53 -1.35 -3.46
CA SER A 118 -13.04 -0.77 -2.21
C SER A 118 -14.12 -0.69 -1.11
N LYS A 119 -15.41 -0.68 -1.48
CA LYS A 119 -16.52 -0.66 -0.53
C LYS A 119 -16.86 -2.05 0.04
N MET A 120 -16.42 -3.14 -0.58
CA MET A 120 -16.73 -4.51 -0.15
C MET A 120 -15.96 -4.92 1.12
N ASP A 121 -14.85 -4.26 1.44
CA ASP A 121 -14.07 -4.56 2.63
C ASP A 121 -14.60 -3.83 3.87
N LEU A 122 -15.44 -4.47 4.67
CA LEU A 122 -15.97 -3.87 5.90
C LEU A 122 -14.85 -3.47 6.89
N ILE A 123 -13.75 -4.24 6.95
CA ILE A 123 -12.63 -4.03 7.89
C ILE A 123 -11.64 -3.04 7.31
N GLY A 124 -11.19 -3.26 6.07
CA GLY A 124 -10.28 -2.37 5.38
C GLY A 124 -10.90 -1.02 5.02
N ARG A 125 -12.22 -0.83 5.01
CA ARG A 125 -12.83 0.51 4.92
C ARG A 125 -12.42 1.40 6.09
N ALA A 126 -12.42 0.89 7.32
CA ALA A 126 -12.02 1.68 8.48
C ALA A 126 -10.53 2.05 8.43
N VAL A 127 -9.69 1.10 7.99
CA VAL A 127 -8.24 1.29 7.82
C VAL A 127 -7.95 2.25 6.67
N SER A 128 -8.53 2.00 5.49
CA SER A 128 -8.36 2.80 4.26
C SER A 128 -8.85 4.23 4.45
N LYS A 129 -9.98 4.43 5.14
CA LYS A 129 -10.45 5.76 5.53
C LYS A 129 -9.44 6.48 6.42
N SER A 130 -8.90 5.80 7.43
CA SER A 130 -7.87 6.38 8.31
C SER A 130 -6.61 6.76 7.54
N VAL A 131 -6.16 5.92 6.61
CA VAL A 131 -5.01 6.19 5.74
C VAL A 131 -5.28 7.36 4.79
N ALA A 132 -6.44 7.40 4.16
CA ALA A 132 -6.83 8.46 3.24
C ALA A 132 -6.89 9.84 3.96
N GLU A 133 -7.45 9.88 5.17
CA GLU A 133 -7.48 11.11 6.00
C GLU A 133 -6.07 11.61 6.35
N VAL A 134 -5.13 10.70 6.65
CA VAL A 134 -3.72 11.06 6.89
C VAL A 134 -3.07 11.60 5.61
N GLN A 135 -3.28 10.94 4.46
CA GLN A 135 -2.76 11.39 3.16
C GLN A 135 -3.32 12.76 2.75
N GLU A 136 -4.61 13.00 2.95
CA GLU A 136 -5.24 14.30 2.69
C GLU A 136 -4.63 15.39 3.57
N THR A 137 -4.40 15.09 4.86
CA THR A 137 -3.77 16.04 5.79
C THR A 137 -2.37 16.42 5.33
N VAL A 138 -1.56 15.44 4.92
CA VAL A 138 -0.21 15.67 4.37
C VAL A 138 -0.29 16.48 3.08
N MET A 139 -1.17 16.10 2.15
CA MET A 139 -1.34 16.79 0.87
C MET A 139 -1.77 18.25 1.06
N ARG A 140 -2.70 18.52 1.97
CA ARG A 140 -3.12 19.88 2.34
C ARG A 140 -1.97 20.66 2.95
N ALA A 141 -1.21 20.06 3.88
CA ALA A 141 -0.05 20.72 4.47
C ALA A 141 0.98 21.11 3.40
N VAL A 142 1.23 20.25 2.41
CA VAL A 142 2.11 20.55 1.27
C VAL A 142 1.52 21.65 0.38
N LEU A 143 0.24 21.57 0.01
CA LEU A 143 -0.42 22.57 -0.86
C LEU A 143 -0.51 23.96 -0.23
N TYR A 144 -0.69 24.06 1.09
CA TYR A 144 -0.77 25.33 1.82
C TYR A 144 0.58 25.78 2.42
N SER A 145 1.67 25.09 2.11
CA SER A 145 3.03 25.48 2.50
C SER A 145 3.73 26.39 1.48
N VAL A 146 2.96 26.99 0.55
CA VAL A 146 3.41 27.98 -0.44
C VAL A 146 2.83 29.35 -0.12
#